data_AF-A0A944QLF3-F1
#
_entry.id   AF-A0A944QLF3-F1
#
_cell.length_a   1.000
_cell.length_b   1.000
_cell.length_c   1.000
_cell.angle_alpha   90.00
_cell.angle_beta   90.00
_cell.angle_gamma   90.00
#
_symmetry.space_group_name_H-M   'P 1'
#
loop_
_entity.id
_entity.type
_entity.pdbx_description
1 polymer ?
#
loop_
_entity_poly.entity_id
_entity_poly.type
_entity_poly.pdbx_seq_one_letter_code
_entity_poly.pdbx_strand_id
1 'polypeptide(L)'
;MNTPKADTPVKTIRIILGLAGAGLIGYGLLGLPTQLGPAELVGLLTWMAVGLLLHDGVIVPLSTLAGAGLTRLSFGLRPTSVALLRGALMTGTVVTLITGILLKAQSVARSTTVLEVDYAGHLLWFWTVLALASAAAIYVSERSGSTGPTIGDRQT
;
A
#
# COMPACT_ATOMS: atom_id res chain seq x y z
N MET A 1 -35.26 -18.00 7.10
CA MET A 1 -34.00 -17.41 7.61
C MET A 1 -32.93 -17.77 6.61
N ASN A 2 -32.63 -16.85 5.67
CA ASN A 2 -31.79 -17.13 4.51
C ASN A 2 -30.41 -16.52 4.78
N THR A 3 -29.40 -17.37 4.97
CA THR A 3 -28.01 -16.94 5.07
C THR A 3 -27.51 -16.50 3.68
N PRO A 4 -26.96 -15.28 3.54
CA PRO A 4 -26.41 -14.84 2.25
C PRO A 4 -25.20 -15.72 1.86
N LYS A 5 -25.22 -16.30 0.64
CA LYS A 5 -24.11 -17.06 0.03
C LYS A 5 -22.93 -16.16 -0.37
N ALA A 6 -22.30 -15.48 0.59
CA ALA A 6 -21.16 -14.60 0.30
C ALA A 6 -19.79 -15.31 0.29
N ASP A 7 -19.72 -16.61 0.59
CA ASP A 7 -18.44 -17.21 1.04
C ASP A 7 -17.74 -18.09 0.00
N THR A 8 -18.45 -18.57 -1.02
CA THR A 8 -17.91 -19.54 -1.99
C THR A 8 -16.76 -18.98 -2.85
N PRO A 9 -16.87 -17.78 -3.47
CA PRO A 9 -15.81 -17.30 -4.36
C PRO A 9 -14.55 -16.89 -3.59
N VAL A 10 -14.68 -16.24 -2.43
CA VAL A 10 -13.53 -15.85 -1.60
C VAL A 10 -12.81 -17.08 -1.06
N LYS A 11 -13.54 -18.11 -0.61
CA LYS A 11 -12.97 -19.38 -0.16
C LYS A 11 -12.22 -20.08 -1.29
N THR A 12 -12.81 -20.15 -2.48
CA THR A 12 -12.16 -20.74 -3.65
C THR A 12 -10.87 -20.00 -4.02
N ILE A 13 -10.90 -18.66 -4.08
CA ILE A 13 -9.70 -17.86 -4.36
C ILE A 13 -8.61 -18.10 -3.32
N ARG A 14 -8.95 -18.13 -2.02
CA ARG A 14 -7.98 -18.40 -0.95
C ARG A 14 -7.33 -19.78 -1.09
N ILE A 15 -8.12 -20.80 -1.44
CA ILE A 15 -7.60 -22.15 -1.66
C ILE A 15 -6.66 -22.16 -2.86
N ILE A 16 -7.07 -21.55 -3.98
CA ILE A 16 -6.22 -21.44 -5.18
C ILE A 16 -4.90 -20.74 -4.86
N LEU A 17 -4.96 -19.62 -4.14
CA LEU A 17 -3.77 -18.86 -3.76
C LEU A 17 -2.86 -19.66 -2.82
N GLY A 18 -3.46 -20.40 -1.87
CA GLY A 18 -2.72 -21.28 -0.96
C GLY A 18 -2.03 -22.42 -1.70
N LEU A 19 -2.72 -23.08 -2.62
CA LEU A 19 -2.15 -24.16 -3.44
C LEU A 19 -1.08 -23.64 -4.40
N ALA A 20 -1.30 -22.49 -5.04
CA ALA A 20 -0.31 -21.85 -5.90
C ALA A 20 0.95 -21.47 -5.12
N GLY A 21 0.80 -20.89 -3.93
CA GLY A 21 1.92 -20.57 -3.04
C GLY A 21 2.69 -21.81 -2.60
N ALA A 22 1.98 -22.86 -2.15
CA ALA A 22 2.60 -24.13 -1.77
C ALA A 22 3.34 -24.79 -2.95
N GLY A 23 2.76 -24.74 -4.15
CA GLY A 23 3.38 -25.24 -5.37
C GLY A 23 4.68 -24.49 -5.72
N LEU A 24 4.67 -23.16 -5.63
CA LEU A 24 5.87 -22.34 -5.86
C LEU A 24 6.97 -22.60 -4.82
N ILE A 25 6.60 -22.74 -3.54
CA ILE A 25 7.55 -23.11 -2.47
C ILE A 25 8.16 -24.49 -2.76
N GLY A 26 7.33 -25.48 -3.10
CA GLY A 26 7.79 -26.82 -3.44
C GLY A 26 8.73 -26.83 -4.64
N TYR A 27 8.39 -26.09 -5.70
CA TYR A 27 9.26 -25.91 -6.87
C TYR A 27 10.62 -25.31 -6.48
N GLY A 28 10.63 -24.26 -5.67
CA GLY A 28 11.87 -23.65 -5.17
C GLY A 28 12.70 -24.62 -4.34
N LEU A 29 12.10 -25.30 -3.36
CA LEU A 29 12.81 -26.23 -2.47
C LEU A 29 13.45 -27.41 -3.22
N LEU A 30 12.82 -27.89 -4.29
CA LEU A 30 13.34 -28.99 -5.11
C LEU A 30 14.37 -28.50 -6.14
N GLY A 31 14.19 -27.31 -6.69
CA GLY A 31 15.08 -26.77 -7.73
C GLY A 31 16.34 -26.11 -7.19
N LEU A 32 16.23 -25.29 -6.15
CA LEU A 32 17.35 -24.46 -5.65
C LEU A 32 18.60 -25.26 -5.23
N PRO A 33 18.50 -26.42 -4.54
CA PRO A 33 19.68 -27.22 -4.18
C PRO A 33 20.43 -27.79 -5.39
N THR A 34 19.75 -27.93 -6.54
CA THR A 34 20.35 -28.45 -7.77
C THR A 34 20.96 -27.35 -8.64
N GLN A 35 20.58 -26.09 -8.40
CA GLN A 35 20.97 -24.94 -9.23
C GLN A 35 21.98 -24.03 -8.54
N LEU A 36 22.06 -24.06 -7.21
CA LEU A 36 22.89 -23.16 -6.40
C LEU A 36 23.93 -23.95 -5.60
N GLY A 37 25.12 -23.37 -5.43
CA GLY A 37 26.13 -23.91 -4.53
C GLY A 37 25.79 -23.69 -3.05
N PRO A 38 26.52 -24.34 -2.13
CA PRO A 38 26.24 -24.24 -0.68
C PRO A 38 26.30 -22.81 -0.14
N ALA A 39 27.22 -21.98 -0.65
CA ALA A 39 27.39 -20.60 -0.22
C ALA A 39 26.20 -19.73 -0.66
N GLU A 40 25.71 -19.92 -1.87
CA GLU A 40 24.55 -19.22 -2.42
C GLU A 40 23.27 -19.60 -1.68
N LEU A 41 23.11 -20.87 -1.29
CA LEU A 41 21.99 -21.29 -0.43
C LEU A 41 22.01 -20.59 0.92
N VAL A 42 23.16 -20.51 1.57
CA VAL A 42 23.29 -19.79 2.85
C VAL A 42 22.98 -18.30 2.66
N GLY A 43 23.47 -17.69 1.58
CA GLY A 43 23.14 -16.31 1.23
C GLY A 43 21.64 -16.10 1.03
N LEU A 44 20.97 -16.99 0.29
CA LEU A 44 19.53 -16.94 0.08
C LEU A 44 18.75 -17.08 1.39
N LEU A 45 19.09 -18.05 2.22
CA LEU A 45 18.44 -18.26 3.52
C LEU A 45 18.64 -17.05 4.44
N THR A 46 19.83 -16.47 4.44
CA THR A 46 20.13 -15.25 5.20
C THR A 46 19.27 -14.09 4.68
N TRP A 47 19.16 -13.92 3.37
CA TRP A 47 18.34 -12.88 2.76
C TRP A 47 16.85 -13.05 3.10
N MET A 48 16.34 -14.29 3.05
CA MET A 48 14.96 -14.60 3.45
C MET A 48 14.72 -14.30 4.93
N ALA A 49 15.65 -14.71 5.80
CA ALA A 49 15.55 -14.44 7.24
C ALA A 49 15.52 -12.94 7.52
N VAL A 50 16.45 -12.18 6.94
CA VAL A 50 16.49 -10.71 7.08
C VAL A 50 15.21 -10.07 6.54
N GLY A 51 14.73 -10.51 5.38
CA GLY A 51 13.47 -10.04 4.79
C GLY A 51 12.27 -10.30 5.70
N LEU A 52 12.18 -11.49 6.29
CA LEU A 52 11.11 -11.85 7.23
C LEU A 52 11.15 -10.98 8.49
N LEU A 53 12.34 -10.81 9.08
CA LEU A 53 12.52 -9.95 10.25
C LEU A 53 12.12 -8.50 9.95
N LEU A 54 12.52 -7.98 8.80
CA LEU A 54 12.17 -6.61 8.39
C LEU A 54 10.66 -6.49 8.12
N HIS A 55 10.05 -7.48 7.47
CA HIS A 55 8.63 -7.46 7.15
C HIS A 55 7.77 -7.52 8.41
N ASP A 56 7.98 -8.54 9.24
CA ASP A 56 7.13 -8.79 10.41
C ASP A 56 7.52 -7.91 11.60
N GLY A 57 8.81 -7.62 11.76
CA GLY A 57 9.32 -6.83 12.87
C GLY A 57 9.18 -5.31 12.67
N VAL A 58 9.16 -4.83 11.42
CA VAL A 58 9.13 -3.39 11.13
C VAL A 58 7.91 -3.00 10.31
N ILE A 59 7.68 -3.64 9.16
CA ILE A 59 6.62 -3.21 8.23
C ILE A 59 5.23 -3.45 8.85
N VAL A 60 4.98 -4.61 9.45
CA VAL A 60 3.67 -4.94 10.07
C VAL A 60 3.34 -3.99 11.23
N PRO A 61 4.22 -3.74 12.22
CA PRO A 61 3.94 -2.79 13.29
C PRO A 61 3.73 -1.36 12.79
N LEU A 62 4.58 -0.88 11.89
CA LEU A 62 4.45 0.48 11.35
C LEU A 62 3.16 0.66 10.56
N SER A 63 2.81 -0.29 9.70
CA SER A 63 1.54 -0.25 8.94
C SER A 63 0.32 -0.33 9.85
N THR A 64 0.39 -1.12 10.92
CA THR A 64 -0.67 -1.21 11.94
C THR A 64 -0.83 0.13 12.68
N LEU A 65 0.27 0.73 13.12
CA LEU A 65 0.26 2.05 13.78
C LEU A 65 -0.26 3.14 12.84
N ALA A 66 0.16 3.13 11.57
CA ALA A 66 -0.33 4.06 10.56
C ALA A 66 -1.84 3.89 10.33
N GLY A 67 -2.33 2.65 10.24
CA GLY A 67 -3.75 2.34 10.11
C GLY A 67 -4.57 2.79 11.34
N ALA A 68 -4.06 2.58 12.54
CA ALA A 68 -4.70 3.03 13.78
C ALA A 68 -4.73 4.57 13.86
N GLY A 69 -3.61 5.23 13.54
CA GLY A 69 -3.52 6.69 13.46
C GLY A 69 -4.49 7.27 12.43
N LEU A 70 -4.56 6.66 11.24
CA LEU A 70 -5.50 7.05 10.20
C LEU A 70 -6.95 6.88 10.65
N THR A 71 -7.28 5.76 11.32
CA THR A 71 -8.62 5.51 11.87
C THR A 71 -9.00 6.61 12.86
N ARG A 72 -8.08 7.00 13.74
CA ARG A 72 -8.27 8.09 14.70
C ARG A 72 -8.44 9.46 14.03
N LEU A 73 -7.61 9.78 13.04
CA LEU A 73 -7.68 11.05 12.29
C LEU A 73 -8.92 11.16 11.42
N SER A 74 -9.42 10.03 10.93
CA SER A 74 -10.63 9.96 10.10
C SER A 74 -11.93 9.88 10.90
N PHE A 75 -11.85 9.88 12.24
CA PHE A 75 -13.02 9.79 13.10
C PHE A 75 -13.93 11.01 12.89
N GLY A 76 -15.19 10.75 12.53
CA GLY A 76 -16.19 11.79 12.25
C GLY A 76 -16.20 12.27 10.78
N LEU A 77 -15.29 11.80 9.93
CA LEU A 77 -15.34 12.09 8.48
C LEU A 77 -16.38 11.23 7.77
N ARG A 78 -16.92 11.73 6.66
CA ARG A 78 -17.83 10.97 5.79
C ARG A 78 -17.09 9.83 5.08
N PRO A 79 -17.77 8.71 4.73
CA PRO A 79 -17.14 7.58 4.05
C PRO A 79 -16.37 7.96 2.78
N THR A 80 -16.89 8.92 2.00
CA THR A 80 -16.24 9.44 0.80
C THR A 80 -14.91 10.14 1.12
N SER A 81 -14.87 10.97 2.17
CA SER A 81 -13.67 11.65 2.65
C SER A 81 -12.60 10.65 3.13
N VAL A 82 -13.02 9.58 3.82
CA VAL A 82 -12.12 8.50 4.24
C VAL A 82 -11.54 7.76 3.03
N ALA A 83 -12.35 7.51 2.00
CA ALA A 83 -11.88 6.87 0.77
C ALA A 83 -10.86 7.75 0.01
N LEU A 84 -11.11 9.07 -0.08
CA LEU A 84 -10.17 10.02 -0.67
C LEU A 84 -8.83 10.05 0.08
N LEU A 85 -8.88 10.13 1.41
CA LEU A 85 -7.68 10.13 2.25
C LEU A 85 -6.87 8.83 2.09
N ARG A 86 -7.53 7.66 2.08
CA ARG A 86 -6.88 6.37 1.83
C ARG A 86 -6.29 6.29 0.43
N GLY A 87 -7.03 6.75 -0.58
CA GLY A 87 -6.57 6.80 -1.97
C GLY A 87 -5.31 7.63 -2.12
N ALA A 88 -5.30 8.85 -1.56
CA ALA A 88 -4.15 9.73 -1.58
C ALA A 88 -2.92 9.10 -0.90
N LEU A 89 -3.09 8.50 0.29
CA LEU A 89 -1.99 7.81 0.97
C LEU A 89 -1.45 6.63 0.15
N MET A 90 -2.32 5.85 -0.50
CA MET A 90 -1.89 4.74 -1.36
C MET A 90 -1.11 5.24 -2.57
N THR A 91 -1.61 6.26 -3.27
CA THR A 91 -0.89 6.89 -4.38
C THR A 91 0.46 7.43 -3.94
N GLY A 92 0.50 8.14 -2.80
CA GLY A 92 1.73 8.70 -2.27
C GLY A 92 2.75 7.63 -1.88
N THR A 93 2.28 6.50 -1.32
CA THR A 93 3.13 5.35 -0.98
C THR A 93 3.75 4.72 -2.22
N VAL A 94 2.95 4.48 -3.26
CA VAL A 94 3.43 3.90 -4.53
C VAL A 94 4.47 4.79 -5.20
N VAL A 95 4.19 6.10 -5.30
CA VAL A 95 5.15 7.06 -5.87
C VAL A 95 6.43 7.10 -5.05
N THR A 96 6.33 7.11 -3.72
CA THR A 96 7.50 7.10 -2.81
C THR A 96 8.35 5.83 -3.00
N LEU A 97 7.74 4.66 -3.14
CA LEU A 97 8.47 3.40 -3.37
C LEU A 97 9.24 3.43 -4.69
N ILE A 98 8.61 3.90 -5.77
CA ILE A 98 9.25 4.05 -7.08
C ILE A 98 10.40 5.05 -6.96
N THR A 99 10.15 6.25 -6.44
CA THR A 99 11.17 7.30 -6.31
C THR A 99 12.30 6.89 -5.37
N GLY A 100 12.04 6.10 -4.33
CA GLY A 100 13.08 5.57 -3.44
C GLY A 100 14.13 4.73 -4.17
N ILE A 101 13.71 3.94 -5.17
CA ILE A 101 14.63 3.17 -6.02
C ILE A 101 15.49 4.13 -6.86
N LEU A 102 14.87 5.17 -7.43
CA LEU A 102 15.57 6.18 -8.23
C LEU A 102 16.56 6.98 -7.38
N LEU A 103 16.21 7.33 -6.14
CA LEU A 103 17.11 8.01 -5.19
C LEU A 103 18.33 7.15 -4.85
N LYS A 104 18.13 5.84 -4.66
CA LYS A 104 19.25 4.91 -4.46
C LYS A 104 20.13 4.81 -5.71
N ALA A 105 19.54 4.81 -6.90
CA ALA A 105 20.31 4.82 -8.15
C ALA A 105 21.10 6.13 -8.30
N GLN A 106 20.49 7.27 -7.97
CA GLN A 106 21.14 8.60 -8.01
C GLN A 106 22.31 8.70 -7.03
N SER A 107 22.22 8.10 -5.83
CA SER A 107 23.28 8.16 -4.83
C SER A 107 24.55 7.41 -5.25
N VAL A 108 24.41 6.39 -6.10
CA VAL A 108 25.50 5.58 -6.66
C VAL A 108 26.04 6.20 -7.95
N ALA A 109 25.19 6.76 -8.81
CA ALA A 109 25.54 7.24 -10.16
C ALA A 109 25.87 8.75 -10.23
N ARG A 110 26.47 9.35 -9.18
CA ARG A 110 26.70 10.81 -9.07
C ARG A 110 27.67 11.43 -10.10
N SER A 111 28.15 10.68 -11.09
CA SER A 111 29.08 11.16 -12.10
C SER A 111 28.48 11.10 -13.50
N THR A 112 28.11 12.28 -14.01
CA THR A 112 28.08 12.65 -15.43
C THR A 112 26.98 12.00 -16.27
N THR A 113 25.94 12.80 -16.57
CA THR A 113 24.90 12.65 -17.61
C THR A 113 23.67 11.77 -17.28
N VAL A 114 22.48 12.40 -17.35
CA VAL A 114 21.08 11.87 -17.33
C VAL A 114 20.30 11.93 -16.00
N LEU A 115 20.89 11.77 -14.82
CA LEU A 115 20.15 11.82 -13.53
C LEU A 115 20.28 13.18 -12.81
N GLU A 116 19.97 14.26 -13.52
CA GLU A 116 20.22 15.64 -13.10
C GLU A 116 19.09 16.26 -12.24
N VAL A 117 17.96 15.56 -12.14
CA VAL A 117 16.79 16.05 -11.42
C VAL A 117 16.85 15.66 -9.94
N ASP A 118 16.63 16.64 -9.06
CA ASP A 118 16.46 16.42 -7.63
C ASP A 118 15.16 15.65 -7.35
N TYR A 119 15.26 14.32 -7.34
CA TYR A 119 14.12 13.45 -7.05
C TYR A 119 13.59 13.64 -5.62
N ALA A 120 14.42 14.06 -4.67
CA ALA A 120 13.97 14.31 -3.30
C ALA A 120 13.10 15.57 -3.27
N GLY A 121 13.56 16.64 -3.92
CA GLY A 121 12.79 17.87 -4.10
C GLY A 121 11.46 17.62 -4.84
N HIS A 122 11.48 16.85 -5.92
CA HIS A 122 10.27 16.50 -6.67
C HIS A 122 9.31 15.62 -5.87
N LEU A 123 9.83 14.68 -5.07
CA LEU A 123 8.99 13.86 -4.20
C LEU A 123 8.33 14.70 -3.11
N LEU A 124 9.07 15.63 -2.50
CA LEU A 124 8.52 16.57 -1.52
C LEU A 124 7.44 17.47 -2.14
N TRP A 125 7.70 17.98 -3.34
CA TRP A 125 6.74 18.78 -4.09
C TRP A 125 5.47 17.98 -4.41
N PHE A 126 5.63 16.75 -4.88
CA PHE A 126 4.53 15.84 -5.15
C PHE A 126 3.67 15.60 -3.90
N TRP A 127 4.29 15.30 -2.75
CA TRP A 127 3.56 15.13 -1.48
C TRP A 127 2.81 16.41 -1.08
N THR A 128 3.42 17.57 -1.27
CA THR A 128 2.80 18.87 -0.99
C THR A 128 1.55 19.08 -1.84
N VAL A 129 1.65 18.87 -3.15
CA VAL A 129 0.51 18.99 -4.08
C VAL A 129 -0.57 17.97 -3.75
N LEU A 130 -0.20 16.71 -3.51
CA LEU A 130 -1.13 15.64 -3.19
C LEU A 130 -1.87 15.92 -1.88
N ALA A 131 -1.18 16.39 -0.85
CA ALA A 131 -1.78 16.75 0.43
C ALA A 131 -2.79 17.90 0.28
N LEU A 132 -2.42 18.96 -0.45
CA LEU A 132 -3.30 20.11 -0.71
C LEU A 132 -4.54 19.71 -1.53
N ALA A 133 -4.35 18.95 -2.61
CA ALA A 133 -5.45 18.48 -3.45
C ALA A 133 -6.42 17.58 -2.66
N SER A 134 -5.88 16.68 -1.83
CA SER A 134 -6.68 15.79 -0.99
C SER A 134 -7.45 16.55 0.09
N ALA A 135 -6.81 17.51 0.76
CA ALA A 135 -7.46 18.35 1.76
C ALA A 135 -8.59 19.19 1.15
N ALA A 136 -8.37 19.78 -0.02
CA ALA A 136 -9.39 20.52 -0.76
C ALA A 136 -10.57 19.62 -1.14
N ALA A 137 -10.31 18.42 -1.67
CA ALA A 137 -11.35 17.46 -2.05
C ALA A 137 -12.19 17.00 -0.84
N ILE A 138 -11.53 16.70 0.29
CA ILE A 138 -12.20 16.36 1.55
C ILE A 138 -13.08 17.52 2.03
N TYR A 139 -12.52 18.74 2.06
CA TYR A 139 -13.26 19.93 2.48
C TYR A 139 -14.52 20.17 1.64
N VAL A 140 -14.43 20.03 0.32
CA VAL A 140 -15.58 20.14 -0.59
C VAL A 140 -16.59 19.02 -0.37
N SER A 141 -16.14 17.78 -0.12
CA SER A 141 -17.02 16.62 0.13
C SER A 141 -17.82 16.76 1.42
N GLU A 142 -17.19 17.30 2.47
CA GLU A 142 -17.85 17.60 3.74
C GLU A 142 -18.87 18.75 3.59
N ARG A 143 -18.48 19.85 2.92
CA ARG A 143 -19.36 21.00 2.66
C ARG A 143 -20.58 20.66 1.80
N SER A 144 -20.39 19.87 0.74
CA SER A 144 -21.46 19.44 -0.16
C SER A 144 -22.47 18.52 0.53
N GLY A 145 -22.08 17.88 1.64
CA GLY A 145 -22.94 17.01 2.44
C GLY A 145 -24.02 17.71 3.27
N SER A 146 -23.84 19.00 3.58
CA SER A 146 -24.81 19.80 4.33
C SER A 146 -25.98 20.32 3.47
N THR A 147 -25.96 20.06 2.16
CA THR A 147 -26.99 20.51 1.21
C THR A 147 -27.86 19.33 0.75
N GLY A 148 -28.33 18.51 1.69
CA GLY A 148 -29.34 17.50 1.40
C GLY A 148 -30.73 18.15 1.32
N PRO A 149 -31.53 17.87 0.27
CA PRO A 149 -32.83 18.49 0.11
C PRO A 149 -33.71 18.18 1.32
N THR A 150 -34.28 19.23 1.92
CA THR A 150 -35.35 19.12 2.90
C THR A 150 -36.53 18.47 2.18
N ILE A 151 -36.67 17.14 2.29
CA ILE A 151 -37.90 16.45 1.92
C ILE A 151 -38.90 16.73 3.05
N GLY A 152 -39.33 17.99 3.13
CA GLY A 152 -40.62 18.37 3.68
C GLY A 152 -41.68 18.17 2.61
N ASP A 153 -42.87 17.82 3.05
CA ASP A 153 -44.10 17.63 2.27
C ASP A 153 -44.22 16.36 1.43
N ARG A 154 -44.49 15.25 2.13
CA ARG A 154 -45.65 14.43 1.77
C ARG A 154 -46.61 14.36 2.96
N GLN A 155 -47.42 15.39 3.11
CA GLN A 155 -48.78 15.19 3.59
C GLN A 155 -49.63 14.74 2.38
N THR A 156 -50.29 13.60 2.55
CA THR A 156 -51.69 13.23 2.23
C THR A 156 -51.75 11.73 2.00
#